data_AF-A0A934U357-F1
#
_entry.id   AF-A0A934U357-F1
#
_cell.length_a   1.000
_cell.length_b   1.000
_cell.length_c   1.000
_cell.angle_alpha   90.00
_cell.angle_beta   90.00
_cell.angle_gamma   90.00
#
_symmetry.space_group_name_H-M   'P 1'
#
loop_
_entity.id
_entity.type
_entity.pdbx_description
1 polymer ?
#
loop_
_entity_poly.entity_id
_entity_poly.type
_entity_poly.pdbx_seq_one_letter_code
_entity_poly.pdbx_strand_id
1 'polypeptide(L)'
;MHIGSTATAGGLRRNVAVVGSGVAGLTAAHVLAKRDRVTLFEADERLGGHAHTQRAPLGDGTYVNIDTGFIVHNDRTYPTLLRLFAELDVATQESDMSMSVRSDVDGLEYAGARGLGGLFPRARLATNGRYLRMLWEVTRFHRAARALLDGAADTDPDETLADFLLAHRFSDYFLEHFVKPLVAAVWSCDPAIAANYPARYLFRFLSHHGMLTVFGSPTWRTVTGGSVQYVEKVAAGLDEVRTGVAIERIDARPDGMHLTDRSGAGTSFDAVVVAVHPRDALAMLAEPTELQSSVLGAMPYSVNRALLHTDTTVLPDAPRARASWNYLIPAQRTDGVVVTYDLTRLMRIETGSSRRFLVTLGGEGIVDPATVLSEMTYEHPIYTPESVAAQQRLPEIASDTLAFAGAYHGWGFHEDGALSGLRAAERLGGSWEDGADVAPTRSLRVVRS
;
A
#
# COMPACT_ATOMS: atom_id res chain seq x y z
N MET A 1 -37.59 -49.86 7.36
CA MET A 1 -36.29 -49.27 6.99
C MET A 1 -36.52 -47.80 6.73
N HIS A 2 -36.25 -46.96 7.73
CA HIS A 2 -36.28 -45.50 7.61
C HIS A 2 -34.84 -45.04 7.44
N ILE A 3 -34.54 -44.47 6.28
CA ILE A 3 -33.31 -43.71 6.04
C ILE A 3 -33.63 -42.28 6.43
N GLY A 4 -33.25 -41.93 7.65
CA GLY A 4 -33.39 -40.59 8.20
C GLY A 4 -32.36 -39.65 7.57
N SER A 5 -32.89 -38.61 6.93
CA SER A 5 -32.18 -37.37 6.63
C SER A 5 -31.57 -36.82 7.92
N THR A 6 -30.24 -36.71 7.97
CA THR A 6 -29.56 -35.90 8.97
C THR A 6 -29.68 -34.44 8.56
N ALA A 7 -30.75 -33.79 9.02
CA ALA A 7 -30.79 -32.34 9.11
C ALA A 7 -29.66 -31.90 10.06
N THR A 8 -28.69 -31.16 9.54
CA THR A 8 -27.74 -30.42 10.36
C THR A 8 -28.52 -29.37 11.15
N ALA A 9 -28.40 -29.40 12.47
CA ALA A 9 -29.00 -28.42 13.35
C ALA A 9 -28.51 -27.01 12.97
N GLY A 10 -29.43 -26.16 12.50
CA GLY A 10 -29.16 -24.76 12.21
C GLY A 10 -28.89 -23.99 13.50
N GLY A 11 -27.64 -23.94 13.93
CA GLY A 11 -27.18 -22.97 14.92
C GLY A 11 -27.33 -21.55 14.35
N LEU A 12 -27.75 -20.59 15.19
CA LEU A 12 -27.79 -19.18 14.84
C LEU A 12 -26.39 -18.75 14.37
N ARG A 13 -26.30 -18.10 13.19
CA ARG A 13 -25.03 -17.53 12.71
C ARG A 13 -24.55 -16.49 13.72
N ARG A 14 -23.26 -16.55 14.08
CA ARG A 14 -22.61 -15.52 14.90
C ARG A 14 -22.75 -14.15 14.21
N ASN A 15 -23.01 -13.09 14.97
CA ASN A 15 -23.01 -11.72 14.48
C ASN A 15 -21.64 -11.06 14.72
N VAL A 16 -20.96 -10.65 13.66
CA VAL A 16 -19.60 -10.14 13.71
C VAL A 16 -19.54 -8.73 13.12
N ALA A 17 -18.92 -7.82 13.87
CA ALA A 17 -18.61 -6.48 13.36
C ALA A 17 -17.23 -6.44 12.71
N VAL A 18 -17.11 -5.68 11.63
CA VAL A 18 -15.83 -5.26 11.07
C VAL A 18 -15.82 -3.74 11.05
N VAL A 19 -14.84 -3.12 11.70
CA VAL A 19 -14.72 -1.66 11.82
C VAL A 19 -13.59 -1.18 10.92
N GLY A 20 -13.92 -0.39 9.90
CA GLY A 20 -13.01 0.08 8.86
C GLY A 20 -13.14 -0.74 7.58
N SER A 21 -13.33 -0.06 6.45
CA SER A 21 -13.54 -0.68 5.13
C SER A 21 -12.31 -0.60 4.20
N GLY A 22 -11.12 -0.41 4.77
CA GLY A 22 -9.88 -0.63 4.03
C GLY A 22 -9.75 -2.09 3.56
N VAL A 23 -8.73 -2.38 2.74
CA VAL A 23 -8.51 -3.75 2.23
C VAL A 23 -8.46 -4.81 3.33
N ALA A 24 -7.94 -4.48 4.51
CA ALA A 24 -7.92 -5.39 5.65
C ALA A 24 -9.33 -5.74 6.14
N GLY A 25 -10.18 -4.74 6.34
CA GLY A 25 -11.57 -4.94 6.76
C GLY A 25 -12.40 -5.63 5.68
N LEU A 26 -12.24 -5.25 4.41
CA LEU A 26 -12.93 -5.90 3.30
C LEU A 26 -12.56 -7.38 3.17
N THR A 27 -11.26 -7.72 3.27
CA THR A 27 -10.85 -9.14 3.25
C THR A 27 -11.37 -9.90 4.46
N ALA A 28 -11.30 -9.31 5.67
CA ALA A 28 -11.85 -9.95 6.86
C ALA A 28 -13.37 -10.19 6.73
N ALA A 29 -14.11 -9.18 6.28
CA ALA A 29 -15.55 -9.25 6.07
C ALA A 29 -15.92 -10.32 5.03
N HIS A 30 -15.21 -10.36 3.88
CA HIS A 30 -15.41 -11.36 2.83
C HIS A 30 -15.24 -12.80 3.36
N VAL A 31 -14.20 -13.04 4.15
CA VAL A 31 -13.91 -14.37 4.70
C VAL A 31 -14.93 -14.75 5.78
N LEU A 32 -15.25 -13.83 6.70
CA LEU A 32 -16.19 -14.09 7.79
C LEU A 32 -17.63 -14.30 7.27
N ALA A 33 -18.04 -13.57 6.23
CA ALA A 33 -19.38 -13.65 5.64
C ALA A 33 -19.73 -15.05 5.08
N LYS A 34 -18.72 -15.90 4.84
CA LYS A 34 -18.92 -17.31 4.44
C LYS A 34 -19.59 -18.15 5.54
N ARG A 35 -19.48 -17.75 6.81
CA ARG A 35 -19.99 -18.51 7.97
C ARG A 35 -20.86 -17.68 8.91
N ASP A 36 -20.50 -16.42 9.13
CA ASP A 36 -21.11 -15.53 10.11
C ASP A 36 -21.99 -14.47 9.43
N ARG A 37 -22.89 -13.82 10.19
CA ARG A 37 -23.56 -12.59 9.75
C ARG A 37 -22.60 -11.43 9.98
N VAL A 38 -22.26 -10.68 8.94
CA VAL A 38 -21.24 -9.61 9.03
C VAL A 38 -21.88 -8.23 8.88
N THR A 39 -21.55 -7.32 9.80
CA THR A 39 -21.81 -5.89 9.65
C THR A 39 -20.51 -5.13 9.50
N LEU A 40 -20.31 -4.49 8.35
CA LEU A 40 -19.15 -3.62 8.07
C LEU A 40 -19.49 -2.17 8.40
N PHE A 41 -18.69 -1.54 9.25
CA PHE A 41 -18.80 -0.13 9.62
C PHE A 41 -17.68 0.68 8.96
N GLU A 42 -18.05 1.81 8.36
CA GLU A 42 -17.12 2.77 7.77
C GLU A 42 -17.49 4.18 8.23
N ALA A 43 -16.47 4.93 8.67
CA ALA A 43 -16.64 6.30 9.13
C ALA A 43 -16.91 7.27 7.97
N ASP A 44 -16.28 7.04 6.81
CA ASP A 44 -16.51 7.81 5.60
C ASP A 44 -17.83 7.43 4.89
N GLU A 45 -18.31 8.29 4.00
CA GLU A 45 -19.44 7.98 3.10
C GLU A 45 -19.06 6.98 1.99
N ARG A 46 -17.79 6.56 1.93
CA ARG A 46 -17.21 5.74 0.87
C ARG A 46 -16.42 4.58 1.45
N LEU A 47 -16.59 3.40 0.87
CA LEU A 47 -15.78 2.23 1.21
C LEU A 47 -14.40 2.25 0.55
N GLY A 48 -13.47 1.48 1.12
CA GLY A 48 -12.18 1.13 0.51
C GLY A 48 -10.97 1.79 1.16
N GLY A 49 -11.16 2.85 1.95
CA GLY A 49 -10.07 3.60 2.57
C GLY A 49 -9.03 4.03 1.53
N HIS A 50 -7.81 3.49 1.64
CA HIS A 50 -6.70 3.74 0.70
C HIS A 50 -6.91 3.17 -0.72
N ALA A 51 -7.81 2.18 -0.89
CA ALA A 51 -8.37 1.87 -2.20
C ALA A 51 -9.35 2.97 -2.59
N HIS A 52 -8.83 3.98 -3.29
CA HIS A 52 -9.51 5.24 -3.52
C HIS A 52 -9.54 5.54 -5.02
N THR A 53 -10.69 5.27 -5.64
CA THR A 53 -10.96 5.60 -7.04
C THR A 53 -11.70 6.94 -7.14
N GLN A 54 -11.10 7.90 -7.84
CA GLN A 54 -11.65 9.19 -8.19
C GLN A 54 -12.28 9.17 -9.58
N ARG A 55 -13.36 9.93 -9.79
CA ARG A 55 -13.95 10.13 -11.12
C ARG A 55 -13.45 11.44 -11.71
N ALA A 56 -12.62 11.36 -12.75
CA ALA A 56 -12.04 12.53 -13.41
C ALA A 56 -12.67 12.79 -14.78
N PRO A 57 -12.97 14.05 -15.14
CA PRO A 57 -13.55 14.38 -16.44
C PRO A 57 -12.51 14.31 -17.55
N LEU A 58 -12.85 13.65 -18.67
CA LEU A 58 -11.98 13.57 -19.86
C LEU A 58 -12.02 14.85 -20.71
N GLY A 59 -13.10 15.63 -20.63
CA GLY A 59 -13.26 16.93 -21.29
C GLY A 59 -14.27 16.95 -22.44
N ASP A 60 -14.72 15.78 -22.88
CA ASP A 60 -15.80 15.55 -23.85
C ASP A 60 -17.15 15.23 -23.19
N GLY A 61 -17.27 15.49 -21.88
CA GLY A 61 -18.43 15.13 -21.07
C GLY A 61 -18.37 13.70 -20.51
N THR A 62 -17.39 12.88 -20.91
CA THR A 62 -17.16 11.56 -20.32
C THR A 62 -16.21 11.61 -19.13
N TYR A 63 -16.17 10.54 -18.35
CA TYR A 63 -15.38 10.42 -17.13
C TYR A 63 -14.58 9.12 -17.14
N VAL A 64 -13.45 9.14 -16.44
CA VAL A 64 -12.63 7.96 -16.18
C VAL A 64 -12.40 7.77 -14.68
N ASN A 65 -12.31 6.51 -14.28
CA ASN A 65 -11.97 6.11 -12.92
C ASN A 65 -10.45 6.09 -12.76
N ILE A 66 -9.96 6.75 -11.70
CA ILE A 66 -8.55 6.96 -11.43
C ILE A 66 -8.25 6.57 -9.99
N ASP A 67 -7.44 5.54 -9.79
CA ASP A 67 -6.94 5.21 -8.46
C ASP A 67 -5.84 6.18 -8.04
N THR A 68 -5.97 6.72 -6.83
CA THR A 68 -5.03 7.72 -6.29
C THR A 68 -4.31 7.26 -5.02
N GLY A 69 -4.70 6.12 -4.45
CA GLY A 69 -4.02 5.49 -3.31
C GLY A 69 -3.44 4.14 -3.71
N PHE A 70 -4.22 3.06 -3.58
CA PHE A 70 -3.83 1.75 -4.11
C PHE A 70 -4.00 1.70 -5.64
N ILE A 71 -2.90 1.61 -6.37
CA ILE A 71 -2.90 1.68 -7.84
C ILE A 71 -2.45 0.35 -8.48
N VAL A 72 -1.46 -0.33 -7.89
CA VAL A 72 -0.79 -1.47 -8.53
C VAL A 72 -0.58 -2.67 -7.61
N HIS A 73 -0.53 -3.86 -8.20
CA HIS A 73 -0.17 -5.13 -7.58
C HIS A 73 0.66 -5.98 -8.55
N ASN A 74 1.12 -7.16 -8.12
CA ASN A 74 1.79 -8.14 -8.99
C ASN A 74 1.55 -9.58 -8.52
N ASP A 75 1.92 -10.55 -9.33
CA ASP A 75 1.71 -12.00 -9.11
C ASP A 75 2.64 -12.66 -8.08
N ARG A 76 3.74 -12.00 -7.71
CA ARG A 76 4.72 -12.53 -6.77
C ARG A 76 4.44 -12.11 -5.33
N THR A 77 4.05 -10.86 -5.11
CA THR A 77 4.02 -10.24 -3.78
C THR A 77 2.61 -9.88 -3.31
N TYR A 78 1.57 -10.30 -4.02
CA TYR A 78 0.15 -10.06 -3.66
C TYR A 78 -0.73 -11.32 -3.73
N PRO A 79 -0.32 -12.48 -3.17
CA PRO A 79 -1.08 -13.72 -3.32
C PRO A 79 -2.48 -13.66 -2.68
N THR A 80 -2.63 -13.05 -1.51
CA THR A 80 -3.92 -12.96 -0.80
C THR A 80 -4.89 -12.06 -1.57
N LEU A 81 -4.41 -10.89 -2.02
CA LEU A 81 -5.22 -9.97 -2.81
C LEU A 81 -5.62 -10.60 -4.15
N LEU A 82 -4.72 -11.32 -4.81
CA LEU A 82 -5.03 -12.01 -6.07
C LEU A 82 -6.05 -13.12 -5.89
N ARG A 83 -6.00 -13.84 -4.77
CA ARG A 83 -7.04 -14.81 -4.42
C ARG A 83 -8.40 -14.13 -4.25
N LEU A 84 -8.45 -12.98 -3.57
CA LEU A 84 -9.68 -12.18 -3.45
C LEU A 84 -10.20 -11.75 -4.83
N PHE A 85 -9.32 -11.23 -5.67
CA PHE A 85 -9.67 -10.81 -7.03
C PHE A 85 -10.18 -11.97 -7.89
N ALA A 86 -9.58 -13.16 -7.76
CA ALA A 86 -10.02 -14.34 -8.49
C ALA A 86 -11.43 -14.78 -8.08
N GLU A 87 -11.75 -14.82 -6.78
CA GLU A 87 -13.10 -15.18 -6.31
C GLU A 87 -14.16 -14.16 -6.72
N LEU A 88 -13.79 -12.88 -6.80
CA LEU A 88 -14.69 -11.79 -7.18
C LEU A 88 -14.72 -11.52 -8.69
N ASP A 89 -13.96 -12.26 -9.50
CA ASP A 89 -13.79 -12.01 -10.94
C ASP A 89 -13.37 -10.55 -11.25
N VAL A 90 -12.38 -10.03 -10.51
CA VAL A 90 -11.87 -8.66 -10.68
C VAL A 90 -10.84 -8.65 -11.80
N ALA A 91 -11.18 -7.96 -12.90
CA ALA A 91 -10.29 -7.79 -14.04
C ALA A 91 -9.09 -6.90 -13.70
N THR A 92 -7.92 -7.31 -14.17
CA THR A 92 -6.67 -6.55 -14.02
C THR A 92 -5.93 -6.50 -15.34
N GLN A 93 -5.12 -5.47 -15.54
CA GLN A 93 -4.29 -5.29 -16.72
C GLN A 93 -2.85 -4.96 -16.31
N GLU A 94 -1.89 -5.23 -17.19
CA GLU A 94 -0.51 -4.86 -16.92
C GLU A 94 -0.34 -3.34 -16.71
N SER A 95 0.60 -2.98 -15.85
CA SER A 95 0.93 -1.61 -15.48
C SER A 95 2.42 -1.35 -15.72
N ASP A 96 2.76 -0.11 -16.07
CA ASP A 96 4.13 0.34 -16.12
C ASP A 96 4.54 0.91 -14.76
N MET A 97 5.60 0.36 -14.16
CA MET A 97 6.13 0.79 -12.86
C MET A 97 7.52 1.40 -12.95
N SER A 98 7.81 2.11 -14.05
CA SER A 98 9.06 2.83 -14.17
C SER A 98 9.15 3.99 -13.17
N MET A 99 10.35 4.21 -12.65
CA MET A 99 10.69 5.35 -11.79
C MET A 99 11.70 6.26 -12.48
N SER A 100 11.59 7.56 -12.22
CA SER A 100 12.56 8.58 -12.57
C SER A 100 12.92 9.48 -11.41
N VAL A 101 14.10 10.08 -11.49
CA VAL A 101 14.55 11.16 -10.62
C VAL A 101 14.83 12.38 -11.47
N ARG A 102 14.29 13.53 -11.05
CA ARG A 102 14.61 14.87 -11.54
C ARG A 102 15.21 15.67 -10.40
N SER A 103 16.29 16.39 -10.67
CA SER A 103 16.94 17.31 -9.73
C SER A 103 17.01 18.70 -10.33
N ASP A 104 16.33 19.64 -9.69
CA ASP A 104 16.38 21.06 -10.06
C ASP A 104 17.62 21.76 -9.49
N VAL A 105 18.40 21.07 -8.63
CA VAL A 105 19.66 21.56 -8.06
C VAL A 105 20.79 21.52 -9.10
N ASP A 106 20.94 20.41 -9.81
CA ASP A 106 22.04 20.17 -10.76
C ASP A 106 21.57 19.82 -12.18
N GLY A 107 20.25 19.79 -12.40
CA GLY A 107 19.63 19.47 -13.68
C GLY A 107 19.76 18.00 -14.08
N LEU A 108 19.96 17.09 -13.11
CA LEU A 108 19.92 15.65 -13.36
C LEU A 108 18.49 15.20 -13.70
N GLU A 109 18.37 14.36 -14.73
CA GLU A 109 17.14 13.63 -15.04
C GLU A 109 17.54 12.22 -15.48
N TYR A 110 16.97 11.18 -14.88
CA TYR A 110 17.17 9.81 -15.34
C TYR A 110 16.00 8.90 -14.93
N ALA A 111 15.85 7.79 -15.65
CA ALA A 111 14.88 6.74 -15.42
C ALA A 111 15.49 5.38 -15.77
N GLY A 112 15.98 4.64 -14.78
CA GLY A 112 16.74 3.41 -14.99
C GLY A 112 15.97 2.32 -15.72
N ALA A 113 14.71 2.08 -15.33
CA ALA A 113 13.85 1.06 -15.91
C ALA A 113 13.46 1.33 -17.39
N ARG A 114 13.78 2.52 -17.91
CA ARG A 114 13.55 2.89 -19.32
C ARG A 114 14.76 2.61 -20.22
N GLY A 115 15.73 1.82 -19.73
CA GLY A 115 16.93 1.41 -20.45
C GLY A 115 17.90 2.56 -20.71
N LEU A 116 18.82 2.38 -21.66
CA LEU A 116 19.88 3.38 -21.96
C LEU A 116 19.31 4.75 -22.32
N GLY A 117 18.16 4.80 -23.00
CA GLY A 117 17.49 6.05 -23.35
C GLY A 117 16.99 6.83 -22.13
N GLY A 118 16.61 6.13 -21.05
CA GLY A 118 16.21 6.73 -19.78
C GLY A 118 17.36 6.96 -18.81
N LEU A 119 18.45 6.19 -18.88
CA LEU A 119 19.67 6.44 -18.11
C LEU A 119 20.47 7.63 -18.67
N PHE A 120 20.41 7.86 -19.99
CA PHE A 120 21.08 8.97 -20.66
C PHE A 120 20.09 9.77 -21.53
N PRO A 121 19.07 10.40 -20.92
CA PRO A 121 18.06 11.15 -21.65
C PRO A 121 18.65 12.41 -22.30
N ARG A 122 19.75 12.93 -21.74
CA ARG A 122 20.55 14.04 -22.27
C ARG A 122 22.00 13.58 -22.44
N ALA A 123 22.63 13.89 -23.59
CA ALA A 123 23.98 13.43 -23.93
C ALA A 123 25.05 13.84 -22.89
N ARG A 124 24.89 15.02 -22.27
CA ARG A 124 25.81 15.54 -21.22
C ARG A 124 26.00 14.61 -20.02
N LEU A 125 25.04 13.73 -19.75
CA LEU A 125 25.13 12.79 -18.62
C LEU A 125 26.16 11.69 -18.87
N ALA A 126 26.46 11.36 -20.12
CA ALA A 126 27.48 10.37 -20.47
C ALA A 126 28.91 10.82 -20.11
N THR A 127 29.12 12.12 -19.85
CA THR A 127 30.40 12.68 -19.43
C THR A 127 30.37 13.21 -17.99
N ASN A 128 29.25 13.06 -17.27
CA ASN A 128 29.14 13.50 -15.89
C ASN A 128 29.75 12.45 -14.95
N GLY A 129 30.98 12.68 -14.51
CA GLY A 129 31.72 11.74 -13.66
C GLY A 129 31.05 11.40 -12.33
N ARG A 130 30.33 12.34 -11.71
CA ARG A 130 29.58 12.08 -10.45
C ARG A 130 28.40 11.14 -10.70
N TYR A 131 27.66 11.37 -11.80
CA TYR A 131 26.57 10.51 -12.21
C TYR A 131 27.03 9.10 -12.61
N LEU A 132 28.12 8.98 -13.37
CA LEU A 132 28.67 7.67 -13.73
C LEU A 132 29.17 6.90 -12.50
N ARG A 133 29.80 7.58 -11.54
CA ARG A 133 30.17 7.00 -10.25
C ARG A 133 28.93 6.50 -9.50
N MET A 134 27.86 7.30 -9.46
CA MET A 134 26.60 6.89 -8.84
C MET A 134 26.04 5.60 -9.44
N LEU A 135 25.99 5.49 -10.78
CA LEU A 135 25.52 4.27 -11.45
C LEU A 135 26.35 3.03 -11.07
N TRP A 136 27.67 3.19 -10.91
CA TRP A 136 28.51 2.13 -10.37
C TRP A 136 28.18 1.84 -8.90
N GLU A 137 27.97 2.86 -8.08
CA GLU A 137 27.57 2.72 -6.67
C GLU A 137 26.23 2.00 -6.49
N VAL A 138 25.26 2.14 -7.40
CA VAL A 138 24.01 1.35 -7.41
C VAL A 138 24.30 -0.16 -7.44
N THR A 139 25.18 -0.61 -8.34
CA THR A 139 25.53 -2.04 -8.42
C THR A 139 26.28 -2.53 -7.18
N ARG A 140 27.10 -1.65 -6.59
CA ARG A 140 27.82 -1.91 -5.34
C ARG A 140 26.87 -2.01 -4.15
N PHE A 141 25.87 -1.14 -4.09
CA PHE A 141 24.81 -1.13 -3.09
C PHE A 141 23.98 -2.42 -3.14
N HIS A 142 23.50 -2.82 -4.32
CA HIS A 142 22.77 -4.10 -4.47
C HIS A 142 23.58 -5.32 -4.02
N ARG A 143 24.90 -5.32 -4.23
CA ARG A 143 25.77 -6.40 -3.75
C ARG A 143 25.95 -6.36 -2.24
N ALA A 144 26.18 -5.18 -1.67
CA ALA A 144 26.35 -5.02 -0.22
C ALA A 144 25.06 -5.37 0.54
N ALA A 145 23.91 -4.89 0.06
CA ALA A 145 22.60 -5.18 0.65
C ALA A 145 22.29 -6.68 0.65
N ARG A 146 22.57 -7.39 -0.46
CA ARG A 146 22.42 -8.86 -0.50
C ARG A 146 23.38 -9.59 0.44
N ALA A 147 24.64 -9.17 0.49
CA ALA A 147 25.60 -9.75 1.43
C ALA A 147 25.18 -9.57 2.90
N LEU A 148 24.54 -8.43 3.24
CA LEU A 148 23.98 -8.23 4.57
C LEU A 148 22.88 -9.25 4.87
N LEU A 149 21.99 -9.51 3.90
CA LEU A 149 20.92 -10.50 4.04
C LEU A 149 21.44 -11.94 4.17
N ASP A 150 22.51 -12.29 3.45
CA ASP A 150 23.10 -13.63 3.45
C ASP A 150 23.97 -13.92 4.71
N GLY A 151 24.49 -12.87 5.34
CA GLY A 151 25.62 -12.97 6.28
C GLY A 151 25.32 -13.08 7.78
N ALA A 152 24.07 -13.09 8.24
CA ALA A 152 23.79 -13.09 9.69
C ALA A 152 22.69 -14.08 10.10
N ALA A 153 22.92 -14.77 11.22
CA ALA A 153 21.85 -15.25 12.08
C ALA A 153 21.10 -14.03 12.67
N ASP A 154 19.79 -14.15 12.94
CA ASP A 154 18.90 -13.09 13.46
C ASP A 154 19.24 -12.62 14.91
N THR A 155 20.52 -12.41 15.24
CA THR A 155 20.98 -12.05 16.59
C THR A 155 21.95 -10.87 16.56
N ASP A 156 21.40 -9.66 16.36
CA ASP A 156 21.88 -8.34 16.81
C ASP A 156 20.74 -7.33 16.51
N PRO A 157 20.60 -6.17 17.20
CA PRO A 157 19.67 -5.15 16.71
C PRO A 157 20.13 -4.69 15.32
N ASP A 158 19.18 -4.63 14.39
CA ASP A 158 19.44 -4.28 13.00
C ASP A 158 20.07 -2.89 12.90
N GLU A 159 21.18 -2.76 12.16
CA GLU A 159 21.85 -1.48 11.94
C GLU A 159 20.93 -0.53 11.17
N THR A 160 21.08 0.78 11.38
CA THR A 160 20.29 1.75 10.62
C THR A 160 20.75 1.83 9.17
N LEU A 161 19.87 2.25 8.27
CA LEU A 161 20.27 2.55 6.88
C LEU A 161 21.41 3.56 6.82
N ALA A 162 21.40 4.58 7.69
CA ALA A 162 22.47 5.57 7.76
C ALA A 162 23.83 4.93 8.12
N ASP A 163 23.86 4.09 9.15
CA ASP A 163 25.09 3.40 9.59
C ASP A 163 25.63 2.47 8.51
N PHE A 164 24.76 1.71 7.86
CA PHE A 164 25.11 0.85 6.74
C PHE A 164 25.75 1.65 5.59
N LEU A 165 25.15 2.77 5.19
CA LEU A 165 25.66 3.60 4.10
C LEU A 165 27.02 4.23 4.43
N LEU A 166 27.19 4.65 5.69
CA LEU A 166 28.44 5.22 6.20
C LEU A 166 29.56 4.17 6.25
N ALA A 167 29.28 2.99 6.80
CA ALA A 167 30.23 1.88 6.90
C ALA A 167 30.73 1.46 5.51
N HIS A 168 29.84 1.45 4.52
CA HIS A 168 30.18 1.16 3.13
C HIS A 168 30.72 2.36 2.34
N ARG A 169 30.86 3.56 2.93
CA ARG A 169 31.46 4.75 2.29
C ARG A 169 30.80 5.13 0.96
N PHE A 170 29.47 5.13 0.90
CA PHE A 170 28.74 5.65 -0.26
C PHE A 170 28.88 7.18 -0.36
N SER A 171 28.91 7.70 -1.59
CA SER A 171 29.02 9.15 -1.80
C SER A 171 27.73 9.90 -1.50
N ASP A 172 27.83 11.15 -1.04
CA ASP A 172 26.67 12.03 -0.83
C ASP A 172 25.82 12.15 -2.10
N TYR A 173 26.47 12.19 -3.28
CA TYR A 173 25.75 12.24 -4.55
C TYR A 173 24.85 11.00 -4.76
N PHE A 174 25.33 9.81 -4.40
CA PHE A 174 24.54 8.58 -4.45
C PHE A 174 23.42 8.56 -3.39
N LEU A 175 23.70 9.06 -2.18
CA LEU A 175 22.67 9.19 -1.15
C LEU A 175 21.52 10.08 -1.64
N GLU A 176 21.83 11.30 -2.10
CA GLU A 176 20.84 12.30 -2.52
C GLU A 176 20.08 11.90 -3.79
N HIS A 177 20.75 11.34 -4.80
CA HIS A 177 20.15 11.14 -6.13
C HIS A 177 19.68 9.72 -6.41
N PHE A 178 19.93 8.76 -5.51
CA PHE A 178 19.46 7.38 -5.65
C PHE A 178 18.81 6.83 -4.37
N VAL A 179 19.50 6.83 -3.23
CA VAL A 179 18.98 6.19 -2.01
C VAL A 179 17.75 6.92 -1.48
N LYS A 180 17.83 8.24 -1.31
CA LYS A 180 16.69 9.02 -0.82
C LYS A 180 15.48 8.89 -1.76
N PRO A 181 15.60 9.08 -3.09
CA PRO A 181 14.49 8.82 -4.01
C PRO A 181 13.92 7.40 -3.93
N LEU A 182 14.78 6.37 -3.79
CA LEU A 182 14.34 4.99 -3.67
C LEU A 182 13.49 4.78 -2.41
N VAL A 183 13.99 5.18 -1.25
CA VAL A 183 13.29 4.93 0.03
C VAL A 183 12.03 5.78 0.13
N ALA A 184 12.12 7.04 -0.27
CA ALA A 184 11.00 7.96 -0.25
C ALA A 184 9.89 7.55 -1.21
N ALA A 185 10.20 6.94 -2.35
CA ALA A 185 9.16 6.37 -3.19
C ALA A 185 8.52 5.12 -2.59
N VAL A 186 9.27 4.28 -1.87
CA VAL A 186 8.69 3.06 -1.30
C VAL A 186 7.73 3.36 -0.15
N TRP A 187 8.06 4.29 0.75
CA TRP A 187 7.27 4.57 1.96
C TRP A 187 6.67 5.97 2.03
N SER A 188 6.85 6.80 1.00
CA SER A 188 6.34 8.18 0.96
C SER A 188 6.72 8.98 2.21
N CYS A 189 7.90 8.74 2.78
CA CYS A 189 8.34 9.34 4.03
C CYS A 189 9.58 10.22 3.86
N ASP A 190 9.73 11.22 4.73
CA ASP A 190 10.88 12.13 4.72
C ASP A 190 12.19 11.31 4.74
N PRO A 191 13.15 11.59 3.84
CA PRO A 191 14.42 10.87 3.81
C PRO A 191 15.20 10.91 5.14
N ALA A 192 15.00 11.93 5.97
CA ALA A 192 15.59 12.01 7.31
C ALA A 192 14.98 10.97 8.27
N ILE A 193 13.70 10.64 8.11
CA ILE A 193 13.03 9.58 8.88
C ILE A 193 13.52 8.21 8.39
N ALA A 194 13.57 8.02 7.07
CA ALA A 194 14.06 6.81 6.41
C ALA A 194 15.49 6.42 6.79
N ALA A 195 16.34 7.39 7.14
CA ALA A 195 17.72 7.15 7.55
C ALA A 195 17.82 6.25 8.80
N ASN A 196 16.81 6.30 9.68
CA ASN A 196 16.75 5.51 10.92
C ASN A 196 16.09 4.14 10.73
N TYR A 197 15.69 3.78 9.51
CA TYR A 197 15.02 2.52 9.27
C TYR A 197 15.98 1.34 9.45
N PRO A 198 15.52 0.20 9.98
CA PRO A 198 16.32 -1.01 10.07
C PRO A 198 16.75 -1.48 8.66
N ALA A 199 18.07 -1.57 8.42
CA ALA A 199 18.62 -1.82 7.09
C ALA A 199 18.23 -3.19 6.54
N ARG A 200 18.25 -4.26 7.36
CA ARG A 200 17.82 -5.59 6.93
C ARG A 200 16.33 -5.61 6.63
N TYR A 201 15.50 -4.94 7.43
CA TYR A 201 14.06 -4.86 7.15
C TYR A 201 13.78 -4.25 5.77
N LEU A 202 14.44 -3.12 5.47
CA LEU A 202 14.42 -2.47 4.17
C LEU A 202 14.93 -3.39 3.05
N PHE A 203 16.06 -4.07 3.23
CA PHE A 203 16.65 -4.89 2.18
C PHE A 203 15.85 -6.18 1.95
N ARG A 204 15.23 -6.76 2.98
CA ARG A 204 14.27 -7.87 2.84
C ARG A 204 13.11 -7.43 1.95
N PHE A 205 12.54 -6.24 2.20
CA PHE A 205 11.51 -5.66 1.34
C PHE A 205 12.00 -5.51 -0.11
N LEU A 206 13.13 -4.83 -0.34
CA LEU A 206 13.65 -4.61 -1.69
C LEU A 206 13.96 -5.93 -2.41
N SER A 207 14.47 -6.94 -1.70
CA SER A 207 14.72 -8.27 -2.25
C SER A 207 13.41 -8.99 -2.64
N HIS A 208 12.41 -8.93 -1.74
CA HIS A 208 11.10 -9.52 -1.94
C HIS A 208 10.38 -8.97 -3.17
N HIS A 209 10.53 -7.66 -3.44
CA HIS A 209 9.95 -6.99 -4.60
C HIS A 209 10.85 -6.96 -5.86
N GLY A 210 12.02 -7.61 -5.83
CA GLY A 210 12.93 -7.65 -6.98
C GLY A 210 13.55 -6.28 -7.32
N MET A 211 13.75 -5.43 -6.30
CA MET A 211 14.36 -4.10 -6.39
C MET A 211 15.85 -4.09 -6.02
N LEU A 212 16.41 -5.20 -5.50
CA LEU A 212 17.86 -5.38 -5.31
C LEU A 212 18.58 -5.98 -6.53
N THR A 213 17.92 -6.01 -7.68
CA THR A 213 18.45 -6.50 -8.95
C THR A 213 18.14 -5.52 -10.08
N VAL A 214 18.97 -5.52 -11.13
CA VAL A 214 18.74 -4.65 -12.31
C VAL A 214 17.68 -5.25 -13.25
N PHE A 215 17.47 -6.57 -13.17
CA PHE A 215 16.50 -7.33 -13.95
C PHE A 215 15.69 -8.26 -13.03
N GLY A 216 14.56 -8.76 -13.50
CA GLY A 216 13.75 -9.75 -12.77
C GLY A 216 12.70 -9.17 -11.82
N SER A 217 12.36 -7.89 -11.98
CA SER A 217 11.19 -7.31 -11.30
C SER A 217 9.90 -7.98 -11.82
N PRO A 218 8.90 -8.19 -10.94
CA PRO A 218 7.65 -8.83 -11.34
C PRO A 218 6.87 -7.97 -12.34
N THR A 219 5.98 -8.61 -13.10
CA THR A 219 5.07 -7.87 -13.98
C THR A 219 4.01 -7.19 -13.14
N TRP A 220 4.05 -5.86 -13.10
CA TRP A 220 3.06 -5.07 -12.39
C TRP A 220 1.73 -5.02 -13.14
N ARG A 221 0.66 -4.92 -12.37
CA ARG A 221 -0.73 -4.90 -12.82
C ARG A 221 -1.52 -3.86 -12.04
N THR A 222 -2.64 -3.44 -12.59
CA THR A 222 -3.59 -2.50 -12.00
C THR A 222 -5.01 -3.01 -12.25
N VAL A 223 -5.95 -2.61 -11.40
CA VAL A 223 -7.36 -3.04 -11.52
C VAL A 223 -8.01 -2.27 -12.67
N THR A 224 -8.59 -3.00 -13.62
CA THR A 224 -9.28 -2.39 -14.75
C THR A 224 -10.55 -1.69 -14.24
N GLY A 225 -10.71 -0.41 -14.53
CA GLY A 225 -11.83 0.40 -14.02
C GLY A 225 -11.67 0.92 -12.59
N GLY A 226 -10.52 0.66 -11.95
CA GLY A 226 -10.16 1.17 -10.64
C GLY A 226 -10.45 0.21 -9.48
N SER A 227 -9.76 0.41 -8.36
CA SER A 227 -9.86 -0.40 -7.15
C SER A 227 -11.27 -0.46 -6.56
N VAL A 228 -12.13 0.53 -6.83
CA VAL A 228 -13.56 0.50 -6.49
C VAL A 228 -14.27 -0.78 -6.94
N GLN A 229 -13.81 -1.40 -8.04
CA GLN A 229 -14.41 -2.62 -8.58
C GLN A 229 -14.42 -3.79 -7.58
N TYR A 230 -13.32 -4.02 -6.86
CA TYR A 230 -13.30 -5.11 -5.88
C TYR A 230 -14.01 -4.69 -4.59
N VAL A 231 -13.94 -3.41 -4.23
CA VAL A 231 -14.59 -2.86 -3.03
C VAL A 231 -16.10 -3.05 -3.11
N GLU A 232 -16.71 -2.66 -4.22
CA GLU A 232 -18.16 -2.82 -4.46
C GLU A 232 -18.58 -4.30 -4.47
N LYS A 233 -17.76 -5.16 -5.07
CA LYS A 233 -18.04 -6.60 -5.13
C LYS A 233 -17.98 -7.29 -3.77
N VAL A 234 -17.01 -6.92 -2.92
CA VAL A 234 -16.99 -7.39 -1.52
C VAL A 234 -18.24 -6.90 -0.80
N ALA A 235 -18.53 -5.59 -0.86
CA ALA A 235 -19.66 -4.98 -0.16
C ALA A 235 -21.01 -5.61 -0.55
N ALA A 236 -21.20 -5.93 -1.83
CA ALA A 236 -22.41 -6.59 -2.33
C ALA A 236 -22.60 -8.01 -1.77
N GLY A 237 -21.54 -8.65 -1.28
CA GLY A 237 -21.58 -9.98 -0.67
C GLY A 237 -21.82 -9.99 0.85
N LEU A 238 -21.92 -8.83 1.49
CA LEU A 238 -22.07 -8.72 2.95
C LEU A 238 -23.55 -8.62 3.36
N ASP A 239 -23.88 -9.10 4.57
CA ASP A 239 -25.24 -8.98 5.11
C ASP A 239 -25.63 -7.52 5.38
N GLU A 240 -24.67 -6.70 5.83
CA GLU A 240 -24.91 -5.31 6.20
C GLU A 240 -23.66 -4.44 6.06
N VAL A 241 -23.83 -3.26 5.46
CA VAL A 241 -22.79 -2.24 5.30
C VAL A 241 -23.34 -0.91 5.79
N ARG A 242 -22.61 -0.24 6.70
CA ARG A 242 -22.97 1.04 7.30
C ARG A 242 -21.84 2.06 7.08
N THR A 243 -22.00 2.94 6.09
CA THR A 243 -21.13 4.08 5.81
C THR A 243 -21.57 5.32 6.57
N GLY A 244 -20.67 6.27 6.81
CA GLY A 244 -20.95 7.46 7.63
C GLY A 244 -21.16 7.15 9.11
N VAL A 245 -20.78 5.96 9.57
CA VAL A 245 -20.95 5.47 10.94
C VAL A 245 -19.58 5.24 11.56
N ALA A 246 -19.07 6.27 12.23
CA ALA A 246 -17.82 6.19 12.96
C ALA A 246 -18.03 5.51 14.32
N ILE A 247 -17.45 4.33 14.51
CA ILE A 247 -17.36 3.69 15.83
C ILE A 247 -16.35 4.46 16.68
N GLU A 248 -16.75 4.87 17.88
CA GLU A 248 -15.90 5.64 18.80
C GLU A 248 -15.47 4.83 20.02
N ARG A 249 -16.23 3.79 20.37
CA ARG A 249 -15.96 2.99 21.56
C ARG A 249 -16.30 1.53 21.34
N ILE A 250 -15.42 0.65 21.78
CA ILE A 250 -15.51 -0.80 21.77
C ILE A 250 -15.30 -1.29 23.20
N ASP A 251 -16.35 -1.85 23.79
CA ASP A 251 -16.36 -2.41 25.13
C ASP A 251 -16.46 -3.93 25.07
N ALA A 252 -15.55 -4.64 25.73
CA ALA A 252 -15.74 -6.05 26.01
C ALA A 252 -16.78 -6.22 27.13
N ARG A 253 -17.80 -7.03 26.89
CA ARG A 253 -18.87 -7.35 27.84
C ARG A 253 -19.02 -8.87 27.98
N PRO A 254 -19.68 -9.37 29.04
CA PRO A 254 -19.87 -10.82 29.22
C PRO A 254 -20.61 -11.51 28.06
N ASP A 255 -21.42 -10.77 27.31
CA ASP A 255 -22.21 -11.22 26.17
C ASP A 255 -21.55 -10.95 24.80
N GLY A 256 -20.33 -10.41 24.76
CA GLY A 256 -19.59 -10.16 23.52
C GLY A 256 -18.91 -8.79 23.47
N MET A 257 -18.94 -8.16 22.31
CA MET A 257 -18.34 -6.85 22.04
C MET A 257 -19.44 -5.82 21.78
N HIS A 258 -19.47 -4.75 22.57
CA HIS A 258 -20.41 -3.66 22.39
C HIS A 258 -19.74 -2.47 21.71
N LEU A 259 -20.30 -2.06 20.57
CA LEU A 259 -19.79 -0.98 19.74
C LEU A 259 -20.72 0.23 19.89
N THR A 260 -20.14 1.40 20.19
CA THR A 260 -20.87 2.67 20.24
C THR A 260 -20.38 3.58 19.12
N ASP A 261 -21.30 4.08 18.31
CA ASP A 261 -20.99 5.07 17.27
C ASP A 261 -20.97 6.50 17.82
N ARG A 262 -20.52 7.45 16.99
CA ARG A 262 -20.44 8.89 17.32
C ARG A 262 -21.79 9.53 17.68
N SER A 263 -22.91 8.93 17.27
CA SER A 263 -24.24 9.42 17.67
C SER A 263 -24.64 8.95 19.07
N GLY A 264 -23.87 8.03 19.67
CA GLY A 264 -24.16 7.37 20.93
C GLY A 264 -25.00 6.09 20.77
N ALA A 265 -25.28 5.66 19.53
CA ALA A 265 -26.03 4.42 19.32
C ALA A 265 -25.11 3.21 19.54
N GLY A 266 -25.58 2.28 20.38
CA GLY A 266 -24.85 1.07 20.76
C GLY A 266 -25.40 -0.19 20.10
N THR A 267 -24.54 -1.05 19.56
CA THR A 267 -24.90 -2.37 19.02
C THR A 267 -23.95 -3.45 19.56
N SER A 268 -24.49 -4.59 20.00
CA SER A 268 -23.69 -5.73 20.47
C SER A 268 -23.45 -6.75 19.35
N PHE A 269 -22.24 -7.31 19.35
CA PHE A 269 -21.76 -8.34 18.44
C PHE A 269 -21.05 -9.43 19.24
N ASP A 270 -21.01 -10.65 18.71
CA ASP A 270 -20.28 -11.74 19.38
C ASP A 270 -18.76 -11.56 19.26
N ALA A 271 -18.30 -10.92 18.18
CA ALA A 271 -16.90 -10.61 17.94
C ALA A 271 -16.73 -9.38 17.05
N VAL A 272 -15.53 -8.78 17.07
CA VAL A 272 -15.16 -7.62 16.26
C VAL A 272 -13.77 -7.75 15.65
N VAL A 273 -13.65 -7.36 14.37
CA VAL A 273 -12.38 -7.05 13.73
C VAL A 273 -12.21 -5.53 13.69
N VAL A 274 -11.14 -5.01 14.28
CA VAL A 274 -10.75 -3.61 14.24
C VAL A 274 -9.73 -3.43 13.12
N ALA A 275 -10.19 -2.92 11.97
CA ALA A 275 -9.45 -2.79 10.72
C ALA A 275 -9.12 -1.32 10.37
N VAL A 276 -8.74 -0.53 11.39
CA VAL A 276 -8.36 0.89 11.30
C VAL A 276 -6.90 1.10 11.69
N HIS A 277 -6.35 2.31 11.57
CA HIS A 277 -4.97 2.59 11.97
C HIS A 277 -4.76 2.37 13.49
N PRO A 278 -3.55 1.99 13.94
CA PRO A 278 -3.28 1.62 15.34
C PRO A 278 -3.67 2.69 16.36
N ARG A 279 -3.47 3.97 16.04
CA ARG A 279 -3.89 5.10 16.89
C ARG A 279 -5.41 5.11 17.09
N ASP A 280 -6.16 4.96 16.01
CA ASP A 280 -7.62 4.96 16.04
C ASP A 280 -8.14 3.69 16.73
N ALA A 281 -7.53 2.54 16.43
CA ALA A 281 -7.83 1.27 17.09
C ALA A 281 -7.66 1.40 18.61
N LEU A 282 -6.54 1.96 19.08
CA LEU A 282 -6.28 2.17 20.50
C LEU A 282 -7.28 3.15 21.13
N ALA A 283 -7.62 4.24 20.44
CA ALA A 283 -8.58 5.23 20.91
C ALA A 283 -10.01 4.68 21.03
N MET A 284 -10.37 3.70 20.19
CA MET A 284 -11.68 3.04 20.24
C MET A 284 -11.80 2.04 21.39
N LEU A 285 -10.69 1.51 21.94
CA LEU A 285 -10.78 0.56 23.06
C LEU A 285 -11.19 1.29 24.34
N ALA A 286 -12.28 0.83 24.96
CA ALA A 286 -12.77 1.40 26.21
C ALA A 286 -11.79 1.25 27.39
N GLU A 287 -11.18 0.07 27.49
CA GLU A 287 -10.23 -0.30 28.55
C GLU A 287 -9.06 -1.06 27.91
N PRO A 288 -8.14 -0.37 27.20
CA PRO A 288 -7.01 -1.03 26.57
C PRO A 288 -6.08 -1.61 27.64
N THR A 289 -5.62 -2.84 27.45
CA THR A 289 -4.58 -3.43 28.30
C THR A 289 -3.26 -2.67 28.14
N GLU A 290 -2.33 -2.82 29.10
CA GLU A 290 -0.98 -2.28 28.97
C GLU A 290 -0.27 -2.79 27.71
N LEU A 291 -0.51 -4.05 27.36
CA LEU A 291 0.04 -4.65 26.16
C LEU A 291 -0.55 -4.05 24.89
N GLN A 292 -1.88 -3.88 24.82
CA GLN A 292 -2.54 -3.21 23.70
C GLN A 292 -2.04 -1.77 23.52
N SER A 293 -1.92 -1.02 24.61
CA SER A 293 -1.42 0.35 24.60
C SER A 293 0.03 0.45 24.12
N SER A 294 0.91 -0.43 24.61
CA SER A 294 2.32 -0.44 24.22
C SER A 294 2.53 -0.87 22.76
N VAL A 295 1.79 -1.87 22.27
CA VAL A 295 1.93 -2.36 20.89
C VAL A 295 1.35 -1.36 19.89
N LEU A 296 0.10 -0.94 20.06
CA LEU A 296 -0.56 -0.04 19.11
C LEU A 296 0.03 1.38 19.16
N GLY A 297 0.47 1.84 20.34
CA GLY A 297 1.09 3.15 20.51
C GLY A 297 2.50 3.27 19.90
N ALA A 298 3.17 2.15 19.63
CA ALA A 298 4.52 2.11 19.05
C ALA A 298 4.52 2.14 17.51
N MET A 299 3.38 2.36 16.85
CA MET A 299 3.24 2.30 15.39
C MET A 299 2.85 3.67 14.81
N PRO A 300 3.83 4.59 14.66
CA PRO A 300 3.57 5.93 14.17
C PRO A 300 3.26 5.95 12.66
N TYR A 301 2.53 6.98 12.24
CA TYR A 301 2.20 7.25 10.85
C TYR A 301 2.65 8.67 10.48
N SER A 302 2.97 8.85 9.21
CA SER A 302 3.19 10.15 8.58
C SER A 302 1.95 10.54 7.78
N VAL A 303 1.61 11.83 7.80
CA VAL A 303 0.47 12.38 7.04
C VAL A 303 1.03 13.07 5.79
N ASN A 304 0.56 12.65 4.62
CA ASN A 304 0.94 13.19 3.32
C ASN A 304 -0.27 13.74 2.60
N ARG A 305 -0.18 14.98 2.11
CA ARG A 305 -1.19 15.57 1.22
C ARG A 305 -0.89 15.20 -0.22
N ALA A 306 -1.94 14.81 -0.93
CA ALA A 306 -1.91 14.38 -2.31
C ALA A 306 -2.83 15.27 -3.16
N LEU A 307 -2.33 15.75 -4.28
CA LEU A 307 -3.08 16.56 -5.24
C LEU A 307 -3.29 15.74 -6.50
N LEU A 308 -4.55 15.46 -6.88
CA LEU A 308 -4.88 14.94 -8.22
C LEU A 308 -5.01 16.13 -9.17
N HIS A 309 -4.21 16.18 -10.23
CA HIS A 309 -4.13 17.32 -11.15
C HIS A 309 -3.77 16.92 -12.58
N THR A 310 -3.72 17.90 -13.48
CA THR A 310 -3.32 17.70 -14.89
C THR A 310 -2.07 18.49 -15.32
N ASP A 311 -1.45 19.22 -14.40
CA ASP A 311 -0.20 19.96 -14.63
C ASP A 311 1.00 19.03 -14.90
N THR A 312 1.43 18.94 -16.16
CA THR A 312 2.59 18.13 -16.56
C THR A 312 3.96 18.79 -16.34
N THR A 313 4.02 20.04 -15.85
CA THR A 313 5.28 20.77 -15.65
C THR A 313 6.12 20.20 -14.49
N VAL A 314 5.48 19.47 -13.58
CA VAL A 314 6.13 18.75 -12.47
C VAL A 314 6.89 17.50 -12.92
N LEU A 315 6.66 17.00 -14.14
CA LEU A 315 7.35 15.83 -14.68
C LEU A 315 8.76 16.20 -15.19
N PRO A 316 9.65 15.21 -15.43
CA PRO A 316 10.91 15.46 -16.13
C PRO A 316 10.72 16.17 -17.46
N ASP A 317 11.58 17.16 -17.75
CA ASP A 317 11.56 17.88 -19.02
C ASP A 317 11.93 16.94 -20.17
N ALA A 318 12.95 16.09 -19.97
CA ALA A 318 13.33 15.12 -20.98
C ALA A 318 12.26 14.01 -21.09
N PRO A 319 11.58 13.86 -22.25
CA PRO A 319 10.50 12.87 -22.39
C PRO A 319 10.96 11.43 -22.15
N ARG A 320 12.24 11.13 -22.42
CA ARG A 320 12.83 9.82 -22.18
C ARG A 320 13.06 9.51 -20.69
N ALA A 321 13.08 10.53 -19.84
CA ALA A 321 13.15 10.40 -18.39
C ALA A 321 11.77 10.36 -17.72
N ARG A 322 10.68 10.74 -18.40
CA ARG A 322 9.33 10.65 -17.81
C ARG A 322 8.97 9.19 -17.52
N ALA A 323 8.53 8.95 -16.30
CA ALA A 323 8.23 7.63 -15.80
C ALA A 323 6.85 7.59 -15.14
N SER A 324 6.48 6.44 -14.62
CA SER A 324 5.24 6.30 -13.86
C SER A 324 5.34 6.93 -12.48
N TRP A 325 6.52 6.87 -11.85
CA TRP A 325 6.83 7.46 -10.55
C TRP A 325 7.96 8.47 -10.76
N ASN A 326 7.73 9.74 -10.44
CA ASN A 326 8.65 10.82 -10.75
C ASN A 326 9.03 11.55 -9.47
N TYR A 327 10.22 11.25 -8.96
CA TYR A 327 10.76 11.90 -7.77
C TYR A 327 11.40 13.25 -8.15
N LEU A 328 11.06 14.31 -7.43
CA LEU A 328 11.67 15.63 -7.60
C LEU A 328 12.58 15.96 -6.42
N ILE A 329 13.83 16.33 -6.72
CA ILE A 329 14.73 17.03 -5.81
C ILE A 329 14.61 18.52 -6.14
N PRO A 330 13.83 19.29 -5.36
CA PRO A 330 13.61 20.71 -5.64
C PRO A 330 14.86 21.55 -5.36
N ALA A 331 14.98 22.70 -6.03
CA ALA A 331 16.11 23.62 -5.83
C ALA A 331 16.11 24.26 -4.43
N GLN A 332 14.92 24.52 -3.88
CA GLN A 332 14.72 24.91 -2.49
C GLN A 332 14.17 23.72 -1.70
N ARG A 333 14.62 23.57 -0.45
CA ARG A 333 14.10 22.53 0.43
C ARG A 333 12.61 22.74 0.66
N THR A 334 11.82 21.72 0.34
CA THR A 334 10.40 21.62 0.71
C THR A 334 10.26 20.81 1.99
N ASP A 335 9.14 21.00 2.69
CA ASP A 335 8.76 20.12 3.77
C ASP A 335 8.23 18.80 3.17
N GLY A 336 8.89 17.68 3.48
CA GLY A 336 8.50 16.36 2.99
C GLY A 336 8.97 16.01 1.58
N VAL A 337 8.39 14.92 1.05
CA VAL A 337 8.78 14.31 -0.22
C VAL A 337 7.91 14.83 -1.35
N VAL A 338 8.55 15.14 -2.48
CA VAL A 338 7.85 15.43 -3.73
C VAL A 338 7.92 14.25 -4.69
N VAL A 339 6.81 13.53 -4.85
CA VAL A 339 6.66 12.46 -5.84
C VAL A 339 5.40 12.66 -6.67
N THR A 340 5.55 12.65 -7.99
CA THR A 340 4.43 12.67 -8.93
C THR A 340 4.25 11.31 -9.60
N TYR A 341 3.05 10.77 -9.49
CA TYR A 341 2.62 9.54 -10.15
C TYR A 341 1.87 9.89 -11.43
N ASP A 342 2.35 9.39 -12.58
CA ASP A 342 1.61 9.48 -13.86
C ASP A 342 0.56 8.37 -13.92
N LEU A 343 -0.65 8.69 -13.45
CA LEU A 343 -1.76 7.75 -13.34
C LEU A 343 -2.26 7.32 -14.73
N THR A 344 -2.19 8.22 -15.71
CA THR A 344 -2.49 7.87 -17.11
C THR A 344 -1.59 6.75 -17.60
N ARG A 345 -0.30 6.80 -17.28
CA ARG A 345 0.67 5.74 -17.61
C ARG A 345 0.49 4.49 -16.74
N LEU A 346 0.37 4.64 -15.42
CA LEU A 346 0.24 3.53 -14.47
C LEU A 346 -0.99 2.67 -14.73
N MET A 347 -2.12 3.33 -14.98
CA MET A 347 -3.41 2.66 -15.18
C MET A 347 -3.71 2.36 -16.64
N ARG A 348 -2.80 2.75 -17.56
CA ARG A 348 -3.01 2.70 -19.03
C ARG A 348 -4.34 3.31 -19.46
N ILE A 349 -4.64 4.51 -18.93
CA ILE A 349 -5.87 5.22 -19.24
C ILE A 349 -5.79 5.79 -20.66
N GLU A 350 -6.76 5.45 -21.50
CA GLU A 350 -6.95 6.06 -22.81
C GLU A 350 -7.77 7.34 -22.65
N THR A 351 -7.11 8.49 -22.78
CA THR A 351 -7.77 9.80 -22.61
C THR A 351 -8.31 10.38 -23.91
N GLY A 352 -8.02 9.77 -25.06
CA GLY A 352 -8.35 10.32 -26.39
C GLY A 352 -7.67 11.67 -26.71
N SER A 353 -6.72 12.12 -25.87
CA SER A 353 -6.09 13.44 -25.97
C SER A 353 -4.66 13.41 -25.41
N SER A 354 -3.96 14.55 -25.41
CA SER A 354 -2.66 14.69 -24.74
C SER A 354 -2.78 14.90 -23.22
N ARG A 355 -4.00 14.94 -22.68
CA ARG A 355 -4.26 15.16 -21.26
C ARG A 355 -3.72 14.01 -20.43
N ARG A 356 -3.07 14.35 -19.32
CA ARG A 356 -2.59 13.40 -18.31
C ARG A 356 -3.26 13.68 -16.97
N PHE A 357 -3.46 12.62 -16.22
CA PHE A 357 -3.88 12.67 -14.82
C PHE A 357 -2.70 12.25 -13.96
N LEU A 358 -2.34 13.12 -13.04
CA LEU A 358 -1.19 12.96 -12.17
C LEU A 358 -1.66 13.09 -10.73
N VAL A 359 -1.06 12.34 -9.81
CA VAL A 359 -1.16 12.64 -8.39
C VAL A 359 0.21 13.02 -7.86
N THR A 360 0.32 14.14 -7.14
CA THR A 360 1.58 14.60 -6.55
C THR A 360 1.46 14.65 -5.03
N LEU A 361 2.39 13.98 -4.34
CA LEU A 361 2.61 14.11 -2.90
C LEU A 361 3.55 15.28 -2.63
N GLY A 362 3.27 16.07 -1.60
CA GLY A 362 4.08 17.26 -1.23
C GLY A 362 4.12 18.33 -2.32
N GLY A 363 3.06 18.40 -3.14
CA GLY A 363 2.99 19.25 -4.32
C GLY A 363 2.61 20.70 -4.06
N GLU A 364 2.38 21.08 -2.79
CA GLU A 364 1.97 22.44 -2.44
C GLU A 364 3.05 23.46 -2.84
N GLY A 365 2.68 24.40 -3.71
CA GLY A 365 3.58 25.44 -4.21
C GLY A 365 4.35 25.09 -5.49
N ILE A 366 4.26 23.85 -5.98
CA ILE A 366 4.84 23.45 -7.28
C ILE A 366 3.79 23.05 -8.31
N VAL A 367 2.64 22.50 -7.88
CA VAL A 367 1.52 22.18 -8.76
C VAL A 367 0.72 23.44 -9.02
N ASP A 368 0.41 23.74 -10.30
CA ASP A 368 -0.49 24.84 -10.65
C ASP A 368 -1.90 24.60 -10.05
N PRO A 369 -2.36 25.44 -9.10
CA PRO A 369 -3.67 25.29 -8.46
C PRO A 369 -4.84 25.27 -9.43
N ALA A 370 -4.73 25.92 -10.60
CA ALA A 370 -5.79 25.93 -11.60
C ALA A 370 -6.01 24.57 -12.28
N THR A 371 -5.06 23.64 -12.14
CA THR A 371 -5.12 22.30 -12.73
C THR A 371 -5.53 21.20 -11.75
N VAL A 372 -5.69 21.55 -10.47
CA VAL A 372 -6.05 20.62 -9.41
C VAL A 372 -7.51 20.21 -9.57
N LEU A 373 -7.74 18.90 -9.58
CA LEU A 373 -9.06 18.26 -9.69
C LEU A 373 -9.60 17.85 -8.32
N SER A 374 -8.71 17.39 -7.43
CA SER A 374 -9.05 16.98 -6.06
C SER A 374 -7.83 17.05 -5.16
N GLU A 375 -8.06 17.27 -3.87
CA GLU A 375 -7.06 17.10 -2.81
C GLU A 375 -7.45 15.92 -1.94
N MET A 376 -6.46 15.15 -1.48
CA MET A 376 -6.67 14.09 -0.50
C MET A 376 -5.56 14.11 0.56
N THR A 377 -5.84 13.48 1.70
CA THR A 377 -4.86 13.23 2.75
C THR A 377 -4.69 11.73 2.90
N TYR A 378 -3.45 11.27 2.90
CA TYR A 378 -3.09 9.87 3.10
C TYR A 378 -2.12 9.73 4.28
N GLU A 379 -2.29 8.68 5.05
CA GLU A 379 -1.35 8.33 6.10
C GLU A 379 -0.52 7.11 5.69
N HIS A 380 0.78 7.14 5.99
CA HIS A 380 1.72 6.07 5.68
C HIS A 380 2.47 5.64 6.95
N PRO A 381 2.63 4.32 7.21
CA PRO A 381 3.32 3.83 8.39
C PRO A 381 4.79 4.24 8.40
N ILE A 382 5.31 4.54 9.59
CA ILE A 382 6.72 4.82 9.82
C ILE A 382 7.37 3.59 10.47
N TYR A 383 8.47 3.11 9.89
CA TYR A 383 9.18 1.91 10.34
C TYR A 383 10.42 2.24 11.15
N THR A 384 10.28 2.32 12.46
CA THR A 384 11.40 2.34 13.42
C THR A 384 11.66 0.95 14.00
N PRO A 385 12.85 0.70 14.60
CA PRO A 385 13.10 -0.55 15.34
C PRO A 385 11.99 -0.89 16.34
N GLU A 386 11.46 0.10 17.05
CA GLU A 386 10.37 -0.06 18.02
C GLU A 386 9.06 -0.50 17.34
N SER A 387 8.70 0.13 16.22
CA SER A 387 7.48 -0.22 15.49
C SER A 387 7.55 -1.62 14.88
N VAL A 388 8.72 -2.05 14.40
CA VAL A 388 8.94 -3.39 13.83
C VAL A 388 8.92 -4.45 14.94
N ALA A 389 9.49 -4.14 16.12
CA ALA A 389 9.36 -5.00 17.28
C ALA A 389 7.89 -5.13 17.74
N ALA A 390 7.15 -4.02 17.79
CA ALA A 390 5.73 -4.03 18.12
C ALA A 390 4.89 -4.82 17.11
N GLN A 391 5.22 -4.75 15.82
CA GLN A 391 4.55 -5.52 14.75
C GLN A 391 4.60 -7.03 15.02
N GLN A 392 5.71 -7.56 15.53
CA GLN A 392 5.86 -8.98 15.87
C GLN A 392 4.96 -9.43 17.02
N ARG A 393 4.52 -8.48 17.86
CA ARG A 393 3.70 -8.72 19.05
C ARG A 393 2.20 -8.54 18.82
N LEU A 394 1.78 -8.12 17.62
CA LEU A 394 0.36 -7.98 17.25
C LEU A 394 -0.49 -9.24 17.52
N PRO A 395 0.01 -10.47 17.32
CA PRO A 395 -0.77 -11.66 17.68
C PRO A 395 -1.09 -11.77 19.18
N GLU A 396 -0.27 -11.19 20.06
CA GLU A 396 -0.45 -11.25 21.52
C GLU A 396 -1.62 -10.40 22.02
N ILE A 397 -2.04 -9.37 21.26
CA ILE A 397 -3.09 -8.42 21.68
C ILE A 397 -4.50 -8.81 21.22
N ALA A 398 -4.62 -9.87 20.40
CA ALA A 398 -5.89 -10.38 19.90
C ALA A 398 -6.48 -11.47 20.82
N SER A 399 -7.81 -11.61 20.81
CA SER A 399 -8.56 -12.64 21.53
C SER A 399 -9.48 -13.42 20.57
N ASP A 400 -10.30 -14.32 21.11
CA ASP A 400 -11.31 -15.07 20.33
C ASP A 400 -12.50 -14.20 19.90
N THR A 401 -12.61 -12.99 20.46
CA THR A 401 -13.71 -12.04 20.21
C THR A 401 -13.25 -10.67 19.71
N LEU A 402 -11.96 -10.36 19.78
CA LEU A 402 -11.37 -9.09 19.33
C LEU A 402 -10.11 -9.39 18.51
N ALA A 403 -10.11 -9.00 17.24
CA ALA A 403 -8.94 -9.09 16.37
C ALA A 403 -8.61 -7.73 15.76
N PHE A 404 -7.33 -7.51 15.46
CA PHE A 404 -6.84 -6.30 14.79
C PHE A 404 -6.38 -6.66 13.39
N ALA A 405 -6.60 -5.76 12.44
CA ALA A 405 -6.17 -5.91 11.06
C ALA A 405 -5.75 -4.57 10.47
N GLY A 406 -4.84 -4.59 9.52
CA GLY A 406 -4.36 -3.39 8.84
C GLY A 406 -2.98 -3.60 8.26
N ALA A 407 -2.61 -2.76 7.28
CA ALA A 407 -1.34 -2.89 6.56
C ALA A 407 -0.10 -2.78 7.47
N TYR A 408 -0.25 -2.21 8.68
CA TYR A 408 0.77 -2.18 9.73
C TYR A 408 1.17 -3.55 10.30
N HIS A 409 0.50 -4.64 9.90
CA HIS A 409 0.94 -6.00 10.20
C HIS A 409 2.11 -6.47 9.31
N GLY A 410 2.48 -5.70 8.28
CA GLY A 410 3.61 -5.97 7.40
C GLY A 410 4.26 -4.67 6.91
N TRP A 411 4.63 -4.62 5.63
CA TRP A 411 5.34 -3.48 5.04
C TRP A 411 4.47 -2.29 4.64
N GLY A 412 3.18 -2.32 4.97
CA GLY A 412 2.27 -1.20 4.74
C GLY A 412 1.61 -1.24 3.37
N PHE A 413 1.74 -2.34 2.63
CA PHE A 413 1.17 -2.52 1.30
C PHE A 413 -0.23 -3.15 1.37
N HIS A 414 -0.92 -3.11 0.23
CA HIS A 414 -2.28 -3.65 0.12
C HIS A 414 -2.35 -5.16 0.39
N GLU A 415 -1.30 -5.92 0.04
CA GLU A 415 -1.19 -7.33 0.40
C GLU A 415 -1.09 -7.53 1.92
N ASP A 416 -0.29 -6.72 2.61
CA ASP A 416 -0.15 -6.82 4.07
C ASP A 416 -1.50 -6.56 4.75
N GLY A 417 -2.25 -5.58 4.22
CA GLY A 417 -3.62 -5.32 4.63
C GLY A 417 -4.53 -6.54 4.38
N ALA A 418 -4.57 -7.07 3.15
CA ALA A 418 -5.40 -8.22 2.81
C ALA A 418 -5.08 -9.45 3.67
N LEU A 419 -3.78 -9.79 3.81
CA LEU A 419 -3.31 -10.90 4.62
C LEU A 419 -3.63 -10.71 6.11
N SER A 420 -3.50 -9.49 6.64
CA SER A 420 -3.91 -9.20 8.02
C SER A 420 -5.41 -9.39 8.24
N GLY A 421 -6.24 -9.01 7.26
CA GLY A 421 -7.68 -9.22 7.28
C GLY A 421 -8.04 -10.70 7.31
N LEU A 422 -7.38 -11.51 6.49
CA LEU A 422 -7.52 -12.96 6.52
C LEU A 422 -7.14 -13.53 7.89
N ARG A 423 -5.96 -13.17 8.43
CA ARG A 423 -5.51 -13.65 9.74
C ARG A 423 -6.46 -13.25 10.87
N ALA A 424 -7.03 -12.04 10.82
CA ALA A 424 -8.03 -11.59 11.78
C ALA A 424 -9.33 -12.40 11.66
N ALA A 425 -9.80 -12.68 10.44
CA ALA A 425 -10.94 -13.56 10.23
C ALA A 425 -10.70 -14.98 10.77
N GLU A 426 -9.53 -15.56 10.51
CA GLU A 426 -9.12 -16.87 11.01
C GLU A 426 -9.01 -16.90 12.54
N ARG A 427 -8.48 -15.83 13.15
CA ARG A 427 -8.41 -15.69 14.61
C ARG A 427 -9.79 -15.77 15.26
N LEU A 428 -10.81 -15.28 14.56
CA LEU A 428 -12.22 -15.33 14.99
C LEU A 428 -12.95 -16.59 14.48
N GLY A 429 -12.24 -17.60 13.95
CA GLY A 429 -12.80 -18.87 13.52
C GLY A 429 -13.38 -18.89 12.10
N GLY A 430 -13.13 -17.86 11.30
CA GLY A 430 -13.35 -17.90 9.85
C GLY A 430 -12.38 -18.86 9.17
N SER A 431 -12.74 -19.35 7.99
CA SER A 431 -11.85 -20.15 7.16
C SER A 431 -11.94 -19.69 5.71
N TRP A 432 -10.79 -19.63 5.05
CA TRP A 432 -10.71 -19.40 3.62
C TRP A 432 -10.06 -20.63 3.00
N GLU A 433 -10.86 -21.65 2.70
CA GLU A 433 -10.38 -22.86 2.01
C GLU A 433 -10.04 -22.54 0.55
N ASP A 434 -8.91 -23.06 0.07
CA ASP A 434 -8.51 -22.89 -1.32
C ASP A 434 -9.56 -23.54 -2.22
N GLY A 435 -10.28 -22.72 -2.97
CA GLY A 435 -11.18 -23.22 -4.02
C GLY A 435 -10.37 -24.09 -4.97
N ALA A 436 -10.83 -25.32 -5.19
CA ALA A 436 -10.23 -26.25 -6.14
C ALA A 436 -9.96 -25.56 -7.50
N ASP A 437 -8.72 -25.66 -7.97
CA ASP A 437 -8.23 -25.31 -9.32
C ASP A 437 -8.51 -23.90 -9.84
N VAL A 438 -7.74 -22.91 -9.37
CA VAL A 438 -7.40 -21.75 -10.21
C VAL A 438 -6.19 -22.14 -11.07
N ALA A 439 -6.46 -22.70 -12.25
CA ALA A 439 -5.41 -22.95 -13.25
C ALA A 439 -4.73 -21.61 -13.61
N PRO A 440 -3.39 -21.55 -13.67
CA PRO A 440 -2.70 -20.32 -14.07
C PRO A 440 -3.17 -19.95 -15.48
N THR A 441 -3.67 -18.72 -15.64
CA THR A 441 -4.01 -18.10 -16.91
C THR A 441 -2.85 -18.32 -17.89
N ARG A 442 -3.04 -19.23 -18.84
CA ARG A 442 -2.08 -19.47 -19.92
C ARG A 442 -1.95 -18.17 -20.70
N SER A 443 -0.76 -17.60 -20.67
CA SER A 443 -0.36 -16.55 -21.60
C SER A 443 -0.58 -17.05 -23.03
N LEU A 444 -1.44 -16.36 -23.78
CA LEU A 444 -1.56 -16.58 -25.22
C LEU A 444 -0.21 -16.22 -25.85
N ARG A 445 0.56 -17.24 -26.21
CA ARG A 445 1.71 -17.09 -27.09
C ARG A 445 1.19 -16.53 -28.41
N VAL A 446 1.55 -15.28 -28.69
CA VAL A 446 1.47 -14.70 -30.03
C VAL A 446 2.36 -15.55 -30.93
N VAL A 447 1.73 -16.36 -31.79
CA VAL A 447 2.40 -17.01 -32.91
C VAL A 447 2.71 -15.91 -33.92
N ARG A 448 3.99 -15.54 -34.02
CA ARG A 448 4.48 -14.75 -35.16
C ARG A 448 4.71 -15.70 -36.32
N SER A 449 3.94 -15.54 -37.40
CA SER A 449 4.34 -15.93 -38.75
C SER A 449 5.29 -14.90 -39.34
#